data_AF-A0A9Q8U0G7-F1
#
_entry.id   AF-A0A9Q8U0G7-F1
#
_cell.length_a   1.000
_cell.length_b   1.000
_cell.length_c   1.000
_cell.angle_alpha   90.00
_cell.angle_beta   90.00
_cell.angle_gamma   90.00
#
_symmetry.space_group_name_H-M   'P 1'
#
loop_
_entity.id
_entity.type
_entity.pdbx_description
1 polymer ?
#
loop_
_entity_poly.entity_id
_entity_poly.type
_entity_poly.pdbx_seq_one_letter_code
_entity_poly.pdbx_strand_id
1 'polypeptide(L)' 'MTIEDMIDSLKKGVVNITFKKIDSGEIRKMPSTLKQDLIPDGTKIQSISSNSDTIMVWSLDKNAWRDIRVDTISSWEAV' A
#
# COMPACT_ATOMS: atom_id res chain seq x y z
N MET A 1 -13.75 -5.99 5.48
CA MET A 1 -12.40 -6.00 4.86
C MET A 1 -11.51 -5.18 5.76
N THR A 2 -10.67 -5.85 6.54
CA THR A 2 -9.76 -5.19 7.47
C THR A 2 -8.46 -4.83 6.75
N ILE A 3 -7.66 -3.95 7.36
CA ILE A 3 -6.33 -3.60 6.85
C ILE A 3 -5.41 -4.82 6.77
N GLU A 4 -5.63 -5.81 7.64
CA GLU A 4 -4.92 -7.09 7.61
C GLU A 4 -5.12 -7.82 6.28
N ASP A 5 -6.35 -7.88 5.78
CA ASP A 5 -6.66 -8.51 4.48
C ASP A 5 -5.92 -7.80 3.33
N MET A 6 -5.82 -6.46 3.41
CA MET A 6 -5.09 -5.66 2.43
C MET A 6 -3.59 -5.98 2.46
N ILE A 7 -3.00 -6.04 3.66
CA ILE A 7 -1.58 -6.37 3.86
C ILE A 7 -1.28 -7.78 3.36
N ASP A 8 -2.17 -8.75 3.63
CA ASP A 8 -2.02 -10.12 3.13
C ASP A 8 -2.09 -10.17 1.60
N SER A 9 -3.03 -9.44 1.01
CA SER A 9 -3.15 -9.32 -0.45
C SER A 9 -1.91 -8.67 -1.08
N LEU A 10 -1.37 -7.63 -0.45
CA LEU A 10 -0.13 -6.98 -0.86
C LEU A 10 1.07 -7.94 -0.82
N LYS A 11 1.14 -8.82 0.18
CA LYS A 11 2.22 -9.82 0.28
C LYS A 11 2.10 -10.89 -0.81
N LYS A 12 0.87 -11.20 -1.25
CA LYS A 12 0.60 -12.20 -2.30
C LYS A 12 0.80 -11.64 -3.71
N GLY A 13 0.52 -10.36 -3.93
CA GLY A 13 0.49 -9.75 -5.26
C GLY A 13 0.49 -8.22 -5.25
N VAL A 14 -0.25 -7.63 -6.17
CA VAL A 14 -0.39 -6.18 -6.33
C VAL A 14 -1.76 -5.76 -5.84
N VAL A 15 -1.82 -4.67 -5.08
CA VAL A 15 -3.07 -4.07 -4.61
C VAL A 15 -3.12 -2.61 -5.05
N ASN A 16 -4.21 -2.24 -5.68
CA ASN A 16 -4.52 -0.87 -6.06
C ASN A 16 -5.17 -0.15 -4.87
N ILE A 17 -4.39 0.68 -4.19
CA ILE A 17 -4.89 1.48 -3.07
C ILE A 17 -5.38 2.81 -3.61
N THR A 18 -6.65 3.11 -3.35
CA THR A 18 -7.32 4.35 -3.72
C THR A 18 -7.38 5.25 -2.49
N PHE A 19 -6.68 6.38 -2.52
CA PHE A 19 -6.66 7.34 -1.42
C PHE A 19 -7.01 8.75 -1.90
N LYS A 20 -7.54 9.56 -0.99
CA LYS A 20 -7.88 10.96 -1.25
C LYS A 20 -6.73 11.87 -0.83
N LYS A 21 -6.26 12.71 -1.74
CA LYS A 21 -5.28 13.75 -1.42
C LYS A 21 -5.92 14.80 -0.53
N ILE A 22 -5.31 15.09 0.62
CA ILE A 22 -5.82 16.10 1.55
C ILE A 22 -5.75 17.51 0.93
N ASP A 23 -4.70 17.82 0.17
CA ASP A 23 -4.50 19.14 -0.45
C ASP A 23 -5.53 19.52 -1.51
N SER A 24 -5.94 18.59 -2.37
CA SER A 24 -6.78 18.87 -3.55
C SER A 24 -8.14 18.19 -3.50
N GLY A 25 -8.33 17.22 -2.59
CA GLY A 25 -9.50 16.37 -2.55
C GLY A 25 -9.57 15.35 -3.70
N GLU A 26 -8.57 15.29 -4.57
CA GLU A 26 -8.54 14.31 -5.66
C GLU A 26 -8.33 12.89 -5.15
N ILE A 27 -9.06 11.96 -5.74
CA ILE A 27 -8.92 10.53 -5.49
C ILE A 27 -7.86 10.00 -6.45
N ARG A 28 -6.79 9.44 -5.89
CA ARG A 28 -5.71 8.84 -6.66
C ARG A 28 -5.60 7.36 -6.34
N LYS A 29 -5.43 6.55 -7.38
CA LYS A 29 -5.07 5.13 -7.27
C LYS A 29 -3.54 5.01 -7.30
N MET A 30 -2.99 4.23 -6.38
CA MET A 30 -1.58 3.90 -6.33
C MET A 30 -1.42 2.37 -6.28
N PRO A 31 -0.95 1.75 -7.37
CA PRO A 31 -0.61 0.33 -7.38
C PRO A 31 0.56 0.10 -6.44
N SER A 32 0.35 -0.80 -5.47
CA SER A 32 1.30 -1.10 -4.42
C SER A 32 1.48 -2.60 -4.25
N THR A 33 2.62 -3.03 -3.74
CA THR A 33 2.91 -4.44 -3.45
C THR A 33 3.76 -4.59 -2.19
N LEU A 34 3.75 -5.78 -1.62
CA LEU A 34 4.69 -6.24 -0.59
C LEU A 34 5.26 -7.61 -0.97
N LYS A 35 5.11 -8.02 -2.22
CA LYS A 35 5.64 -9.29 -2.71
C LYS A 35 7.13 -9.12 -2.96
N GLN A 36 7.94 -9.96 -2.30
CA GLN A 36 9.40 -9.89 -2.43
C GLN A 36 9.87 -10.06 -3.87
N ASP A 37 9.17 -10.86 -4.69
CA ASP A 37 9.46 -11.02 -6.13
C ASP A 37 9.31 -9.74 -6.96
N LEU A 38 8.46 -8.80 -6.52
CA LEU A 38 8.20 -7.54 -7.23
C LEU A 38 9.01 -6.38 -6.67
N ILE A 39 9.64 -6.57 -5.52
CA ILE A 39 10.43 -5.57 -4.84
C ILE A 39 11.91 -5.79 -5.22
N PRO A 40 12.69 -4.74 -5.53
CA PRO A 40 14.09 -4.90 -5.90
C PRO A 40 14.90 -5.61 -4.82
N ASP A 41 15.77 -6.53 -5.24
CA ASP A 41 16.70 -7.27 -4.38
C ASP A 41 17.50 -6.31 -3.48
N GLY A 42 17.45 -6.55 -2.16
CA GLY A 42 18.08 -5.72 -1.14
C GLY A 42 17.11 -4.86 -0.33
N THR A 43 15.85 -4.77 -0.76
CA THR A 43 14.84 -4.01 -0.04
C THR A 43 14.15 -4.90 1.01
N LYS A 44 14.40 -4.66 2.29
CA LYS A 44 13.72 -5.39 3.36
C LYS A 44 12.28 -4.91 3.50
N ILE A 45 11.34 -5.85 3.38
CA ILE A 45 9.94 -5.62 3.77
C ILE A 45 9.94 -5.32 5.26
N GLN A 46 9.61 -4.08 5.63
CA GLN A 46 9.43 -3.74 7.04
C GLN A 46 8.17 -4.41 7.58
N SER A 47 8.18 -4.80 8.85
CA SER A 47 7.01 -5.34 9.52
C SER A 47 5.91 -4.27 9.55
N ILE A 48 4.87 -4.47 8.76
CA ILE A 48 3.72 -3.58 8.71
C ILE A 48 2.72 -4.05 9.75
N SER A 49 2.45 -3.18 10.72
CA SER A 49 1.46 -3.41 11.74
C SER A 49 0.09 -2.91 11.25
N SER A 50 -0.92 -3.77 11.30
CA SER A 50 -2.32 -3.40 11.05
C SER A 50 -2.87 -2.42 12.09
N ASN A 51 -2.22 -2.34 13.25
CA ASN A 51 -2.59 -1.47 14.36
C ASN A 51 -2.00 -0.05 14.25
N SER A 52 -1.26 0.25 13.18
CA SER A 52 -0.70 1.59 12.94
C SER A 52 -1.62 2.38 12.02
N ASP A 53 -1.80 3.67 12.31
CA ASP A 53 -2.57 4.59 11.45
C ASP A 53 -1.97 4.77 10.05
N THR A 54 -0.73 4.33 9.88
CA THR A 54 0.03 4.43 8.63
C THR A 54 0.65 3.09 8.28
N ILE A 55 0.52 2.70 7.01
CA ILE A 55 0.98 1.44 6.45
C ILE A 55 2.10 1.74 5.46
N MET A 56 3.24 1.09 5.61
CA MET A 56 4.33 1.20 4.66
C MET A 56 4.10 0.22 3.51
N VAL A 57 3.99 0.72 2.28
CA VAL A 57 3.76 -0.10 1.08
C VAL A 57 4.79 0.23 0.01
N TRP A 58 5.15 -0.75 -0.82
CA TRP A 58 6.00 -0.48 -1.97
C TRP A 58 5.13 0.02 -3.12
N SER A 59 5.36 1.25 -3.56
CA SER A 59 4.65 1.81 -4.72
C SER A 59 5.34 1.38 -6.01
N LEU A 60 4.60 0.70 -6.89
CA LEU A 60 5.09 0.32 -8.23
C LEU A 60 5.15 1.51 -9.19
N ASP A 61 4.29 2.52 -8.98
CA ASP A 61 4.28 3.77 -9.74
C ASP A 61 5.60 4.55 -9.62
N LYS A 62 6.18 4.55 -8.41
CA LYS A 62 7.38 5.31 -8.09
C LYS A 62 8.60 4.43 -7.83
N ASN A 63 8.42 3.11 -7.77
CA ASN A 63 9.43 2.14 -7.34
C ASN A 63 10.13 2.58 -6.04
N ALA A 64 9.32 2.93 -5.05
CA ALA A 64 9.79 3.43 -3.75
C ALA A 64 8.81 3.09 -2.63
N TRP A 65 9.32 3.01 -1.40
CA TRP A 65 8.49 2.90 -0.21
C TRP A 65 7.64 4.16 -0.01
N ARG A 66 6.35 3.94 0.26
CA ARG A 66 5.38 4.98 0.55
C ARG A 66 4.61 4.60 1.80
N ASP A 67 4.55 5.53 2.73
CA ASP A 67 3.67 5.47 3.87
C ASP A 67 2.29 6.00 3.43
N ILE A 68 1.26 5.17 3.59
CA ILE A 68 -0.13 5.54 3.33
C ILE A 68 -0.88 5.52 4.65
N ARG A 69 -1.53 6.64 4.98
CA ARG A 69 -2.41 6.71 6.14
C ARG A 69 -3.71 6.00 5.84
N VAL A 70 -4.09 5.09 6.72
CA VAL A 70 -5.33 4.33 6.64
C VAL A 70 -6.55 5.26 6.54
N ASP A 71 -6.51 6.36 7.30
CA ASP A 71 -7.53 7.40 7.29
C ASP A 71 -7.76 8.06 5.90
N THR A 72 -6.73 8.11 5.06
CA THR A 72 -6.83 8.69 3.71
C THR A 72 -7.29 7.68 2.65
N ILE A 73 -7.29 6.39 2.97
CA ILE A 73 -7.68 5.31 2.05
C ILE A 73 -9.20 5.34 1.91
N SER A 74 -9.68 5.54 0.69
CA SER A 74 -11.11 5.40 0.36
C SER A 74 -11.47 3.96 0.01
N SER A 75 -10.61 3.25 -0.74
CA SER A 75 -10.83 1.86 -1.10
C SER A 75 -9.53 1.19 -1.53
N TRP A 76 -9.52 -0.14 -1.58
CA TRP A 76 -8.40 -0.91 -2.11
C TRP A 76 -8.93 -2.14 -2.84
N GLU A 77 -8.21 -2.57 -3.87
CA GLU A 77 -8.59 -3.72 -4.70
C GLU A 77 -7.34 -4.53 -5.06
N ALA A 78 -7.35 -5.83 -4.74
CA ALA A 78 -6.29 -6.74 -5.14
C ALA A 78 -6.42 -7.09 -6.63
N VAL A 79 -5.29 -7.10 -7.35
CA VAL A 79 -5.20 -7.40 -8.79
C VAL A 79 -4.74 -8.84 -9.00
#